data_AF-A0A0D3G1Z5-F1
#
_entry.id   AF-A0A0D3G1Z5-F1
#
_cell.length_a   1.000
_cell.length_b   1.000
_cell.length_c   1.000
_cell.angle_alpha   90.00
_cell.angle_beta   90.00
_cell.angle_gamma   90.00
#
_symmetry.space_group_name_H-M   'P 1'
#
loop_
_entity.id
_entity.type
_entity.pdbx_description
1 polymer ?
#
loop_
_entity_poly.entity_id
_entity_poly.type
_entity_poly.pdbx_seq_one_letter_code
_entity_poly.pdbx_strand_id
1 'polypeptide(L)'
;MAAMMNNERSSSNKLQVDAENPAAVGDELDLAARANWLRAAVLGANDGLVSTASLMLGVGAVKAEARAMVISGFAGLLAGACSMAIGEFVSVVVLGGWAAMGITFGLMRLFKASGI
;
A
#
# COMPACT_ATOMS: atom_id res chain seq x y z
N MET A 1 36.70 -11.66 -28.54
CA MET A 1 36.27 -10.40 -29.18
C MET A 1 34.86 -10.49 -29.79
N ALA A 2 34.48 -11.60 -30.45
CA ALA A 2 33.13 -11.78 -31.02
C ALA A 2 31.96 -11.85 -30.00
N ALA A 3 32.19 -12.31 -28.77
CA ALA A 3 31.14 -12.41 -27.73
C ALA A 3 30.70 -11.05 -27.16
N MET A 4 31.54 -10.02 -27.23
CA MET A 4 31.24 -8.68 -26.71
C MET A 4 30.32 -7.89 -27.67
N MET A 5 30.37 -8.17 -28.97
CA MET A 5 29.54 -7.52 -30.00
C MET A 5 28.09 -8.02 -30.05
N ASN A 6 27.78 -9.16 -29.42
CA ASN A 6 26.42 -9.71 -29.37
C ASN A 6 25.55 -9.06 -28.26
N ASN A 7 26.18 -8.57 -27.19
CA ASN A 7 25.48 -7.99 -26.03
C ASN A 7 24.93 -6.59 -26.33
N GLU A 8 25.73 -5.76 -27.00
CA GLU A 8 25.33 -4.41 -27.46
C GLU A 8 24.14 -4.50 -28.43
N ARG A 9 24.16 -5.47 -29.35
CA ARG A 9 23.10 -5.66 -30.36
C ARG A 9 21.80 -6.18 -29.77
N SER A 10 21.86 -6.98 -28.70
CA SER A 10 20.69 -7.42 -27.94
C SER A 10 20.10 -6.29 -27.08
N SER A 11 20.94 -5.43 -26.50
CA SER A 11 20.50 -4.24 -25.75
C SER A 11 19.88 -3.20 -26.67
N SER A 12 20.47 -2.96 -27.86
CA SER A 12 19.88 -2.07 -28.88
C SER A 12 18.57 -2.62 -29.45
N ASN A 13 18.44 -3.93 -29.67
CA ASN A 13 17.17 -4.51 -30.14
C ASN A 13 16.09 -4.44 -29.05
N LYS A 14 16.45 -4.62 -27.76
CA LYS A 14 15.51 -4.40 -26.65
C LYS A 14 15.06 -2.94 -26.58
N LEU A 15 16.01 -2.00 -26.47
CA LEU A 15 15.74 -0.55 -26.44
C LEU A 15 14.96 -0.03 -27.66
N GLN A 16 15.07 -0.70 -28.82
CA GLN A 16 14.38 -0.32 -30.05
C GLN A 16 12.98 -0.96 -30.14
N VAL A 17 12.78 -2.19 -29.65
CA VAL A 17 11.44 -2.78 -29.43
C VAL A 17 10.64 -1.97 -28.40
N ASP A 18 11.32 -1.42 -27.39
CA ASP A 18 10.72 -0.55 -26.36
C ASP A 18 10.35 0.86 -26.90
N ALA A 19 11.01 1.30 -27.98
CA ALA A 19 10.84 2.64 -28.57
C ALA A 19 9.92 2.68 -29.80
N GLU A 20 9.65 1.55 -30.45
CA GLU A 20 8.82 1.46 -31.67
C GLU A 20 7.31 1.45 -31.38
N ASN A 21 6.90 1.01 -30.18
CA ASN A 21 5.49 1.06 -29.76
C ASN A 21 5.32 1.83 -28.45
N PRO A 22 5.26 3.18 -28.49
CA PRO A 22 5.00 4.00 -27.31
C PRO A 22 3.63 3.73 -26.65
N ALA A 23 2.73 2.96 -27.29
CA ALA A 23 1.50 2.48 -26.68
C ALA A 23 1.68 1.22 -25.82
N ALA A 24 2.68 0.36 -26.10
CA ALA A 24 2.92 -0.87 -25.32
C ALA A 24 3.52 -0.59 -23.93
N VAL A 25 4.36 0.45 -23.80
CA VAL A 25 4.96 0.84 -22.51
C VAL A 25 3.88 1.38 -21.55
N GLY A 26 2.88 2.08 -22.08
CA GLY A 26 1.74 2.57 -21.30
C GLY A 26 0.89 1.43 -20.75
N ASP A 27 0.60 0.42 -21.58
CA ASP A 27 -0.18 -0.76 -21.18
C ASP A 27 0.56 -1.61 -20.13
N GLU A 28 1.88 -1.76 -20.22
CA GLU A 28 2.68 -2.52 -19.24
C GLU A 28 2.69 -1.84 -17.86
N LEU A 29 2.80 -0.50 -17.82
CA LEU A 29 2.71 0.27 -16.58
C LEU A 29 1.30 0.20 -15.98
N ASP A 30 0.26 0.23 -16.81
CA ASP A 30 -1.13 0.15 -16.36
C ASP A 30 -1.47 -1.27 -15.86
N LEU A 31 -0.95 -2.31 -16.51
CA LEU A 31 -1.00 -3.71 -16.04
C LEU A 31 -0.27 -3.89 -14.70
N ALA A 32 0.90 -3.28 -14.53
CA ALA A 32 1.68 -3.33 -13.29
C ALA A 32 0.97 -2.59 -12.13
N ALA A 33 0.43 -1.40 -12.39
CA ALA A 33 -0.40 -0.68 -11.43
C ALA A 33 -1.65 -1.50 -11.07
N ARG A 34 -2.26 -2.15 -12.08
CA ARG A 34 -3.41 -3.04 -11.91
C ARG A 34 -3.07 -4.28 -11.06
N ALA A 35 -1.89 -4.85 -11.23
CA ALA A 35 -1.42 -5.95 -10.40
C ALA A 35 -1.19 -5.52 -8.94
N ASN A 36 -0.70 -4.30 -8.71
CA ASN A 36 -0.40 -3.82 -7.37
C ASN A 36 -1.66 -3.52 -6.51
N TRP A 37 -2.71 -2.90 -7.07
CA TRP A 37 -3.97 -2.73 -6.33
C TRP A 37 -4.66 -4.07 -6.10
N LEU A 38 -4.60 -4.99 -7.08
CA LEU A 38 -5.15 -6.34 -6.93
C LEU A 38 -4.44 -7.09 -5.81
N ARG A 39 -3.11 -6.96 -5.71
CA ARG A 39 -2.32 -7.54 -4.61
C ARG A 39 -2.74 -6.98 -3.26
N ALA A 40 -2.91 -5.66 -3.15
CA ALA A 40 -3.38 -5.02 -1.93
C ALA A 40 -4.81 -5.48 -1.55
N ALA A 41 -5.70 -5.59 -2.53
CA ALA A 41 -7.08 -6.06 -2.33
C ALA A 41 -7.14 -7.52 -1.89
N VAL A 42 -6.35 -8.42 -2.51
CA VAL A 42 -6.30 -9.84 -2.15
C VAL A 42 -5.73 -10.04 -0.75
N LEU A 43 -4.64 -9.34 -0.41
CA LEU A 43 -4.06 -9.42 0.93
C LEU A 43 -5.02 -8.87 1.99
N GLY A 44 -5.69 -7.74 1.71
CA GLY A 44 -6.71 -7.20 2.60
C GLY A 44 -7.91 -8.14 2.79
N ALA A 45 -8.38 -8.80 1.72
CA ALA A 45 -9.46 -9.76 1.80
C ALA A 45 -9.06 -11.02 2.60
N ASN A 46 -7.83 -11.51 2.43
CA ASN A 46 -7.28 -12.63 3.19
C ASN A 46 -7.25 -12.32 4.69
N ASP A 47 -6.68 -11.18 5.06
CA ASP A 47 -6.53 -10.80 6.46
C ASP A 47 -7.89 -10.51 7.12
N GLY A 48 -8.83 -9.94 6.36
CA GLY A 48 -10.21 -9.70 6.79
C GLY A 48 -11.02 -10.98 7.03
N LEU A 49 -10.97 -11.95 6.11
CA LEU A 49 -11.67 -13.24 6.23
C LEU A 49 -11.11 -14.07 7.38
N VAL A 50 -9.79 -14.20 7.47
CA VAL A 50 -9.13 -14.96 8.54
C VAL A 50 -9.46 -14.35 9.90
N SER A 51 -9.39 -13.02 10.04
CA SER A 51 -9.69 -12.35 11.30
C SER A 51 -11.16 -12.51 11.69
N THR A 52 -12.09 -12.39 10.74
CA THR A 52 -13.53 -12.55 11.00
C THR A 52 -13.87 -14.00 11.38
N ALA A 53 -13.28 -14.99 10.70
CA ALA A 53 -13.48 -16.40 10.99
C ALA A 53 -12.90 -16.78 12.37
N SER A 54 -11.70 -16.30 12.71
CA SER A 54 -11.09 -16.52 14.02
C SER A 54 -11.91 -15.84 15.13
N LEU A 55 -12.43 -14.64 14.88
CA LEU A 55 -13.30 -13.94 15.83
C LEU A 55 -14.61 -14.70 16.04
N MET A 56 -15.27 -15.13 14.97
CA MET A 56 -16.51 -15.92 15.04
C MET A 56 -16.30 -17.25 15.76
N LEU A 57 -15.18 -17.94 15.53
CA LEU A 57 -14.80 -19.16 16.26
C LEU A 57 -14.62 -18.88 17.76
N GLY A 58 -13.92 -17.80 18.13
CA GLY A 58 -13.73 -17.41 19.52
C GLY A 58 -15.02 -17.02 20.24
N VAL A 59 -15.90 -16.26 19.55
CA VAL A 59 -17.22 -15.89 20.08
C VAL A 59 -18.12 -17.13 20.20
N GLY A 60 -18.10 -18.02 19.20
CA GLY A 60 -18.84 -19.28 19.19
C GLY A 60 -18.47 -20.24 20.32
N ALA A 61 -17.20 -20.22 20.76
CA ALA A 61 -16.74 -21.00 21.91
C ALA A 61 -17.36 -20.55 23.24
N VAL A 62 -17.75 -19.27 23.37
CA VAL A 62 -18.33 -18.70 24.60
C VAL A 62 -19.86 -18.60 24.52
N LYS A 63 -20.41 -18.28 23.35
CA LYS A 63 -21.86 -18.23 23.07
C LYS A 63 -22.17 -18.96 21.77
N ALA A 64 -22.87 -20.08 21.86
CA ALA A 64 -23.29 -20.90 20.71
C ALA A 64 -24.46 -20.32 19.89
N GLU A 65 -24.91 -19.10 20.20
CA GLU A 65 -26.06 -18.49 19.53
C GLU A 65 -25.67 -17.90 18.17
N ALA A 66 -26.29 -18.39 17.10
CA ALA A 66 -25.96 -17.98 15.72
C ALA A 66 -26.10 -16.47 15.48
N ARG A 67 -27.06 -15.81 16.12
CA ARG A 67 -27.20 -14.34 16.05
C ARG A 67 -25.96 -13.61 16.58
N ALA A 68 -25.37 -14.11 17.68
CA ALA A 68 -24.20 -13.48 18.28
C ALA A 68 -22.96 -13.60 17.38
N MET A 69 -22.78 -14.75 16.72
CA MET A 69 -21.68 -14.95 15.76
C MET A 69 -21.81 -14.05 14.53
N VAL A 70 -23.01 -13.94 13.94
CA VAL A 70 -23.21 -13.10 12.74
C VAL A 70 -22.99 -11.63 13.05
N ILE A 71 -23.51 -11.13 14.18
CA ILE A 71 -23.33 -9.74 14.59
C ILE A 71 -21.86 -9.44 14.92
N SER A 72 -21.17 -10.33 15.63
CA SER A 72 -19.75 -10.11 15.99
C SER A 72 -18.84 -10.14 14.76
N GLY A 73 -19.06 -11.06 13.82
CA GLY A 73 -18.28 -11.09 12.59
C GLY A 73 -18.53 -9.87 11.70
N PHE A 74 -19.78 -9.42 11.56
CA PHE A 74 -20.09 -8.23 10.77
C PHE A 74 -19.50 -6.95 11.39
N ALA A 75 -19.56 -6.83 12.72
CA ALA A 75 -18.91 -5.75 13.46
C ALA A 75 -17.38 -5.78 13.29
N GLY A 76 -16.76 -6.97 13.35
CA GLY A 76 -15.33 -7.15 13.13
C GLY A 76 -14.89 -6.78 11.70
N LEU A 77 -15.72 -7.10 10.71
CA LEU A 77 -15.46 -6.78 9.30
C LEU A 77 -15.52 -5.27 9.05
N LEU A 78 -16.54 -4.58 9.59
CA LEU A 78 -16.61 -3.11 9.53
C LEU A 78 -15.44 -2.45 10.27
N ALA A 79 -15.11 -2.92 11.47
CA ALA A 79 -13.99 -2.40 12.23
C ALA A 79 -12.65 -2.57 11.49
N GLY A 80 -12.43 -3.74 10.88
CA GLY A 80 -11.24 -4.02 10.05
C GLY A 80 -11.14 -3.12 8.83
N ALA A 81 -12.24 -2.95 8.08
CA ALA A 81 -12.28 -2.06 6.92
C ALA A 81 -12.03 -0.59 7.30
N CYS A 82 -12.67 -0.11 8.38
CA CYS A 82 -12.44 1.23 8.90
C CYS A 82 -10.98 1.43 9.34
N SER A 83 -10.34 0.44 9.98
CA SER A 83 -8.93 0.53 10.36
C SER A 83 -7.99 0.64 9.17
N MET A 84 -8.27 -0.06 8.05
CA MET A 84 -7.46 0.04 6.83
C MET A 84 -7.57 1.44 6.21
N ALA A 85 -8.79 1.99 6.14
CA ALA A 85 -9.02 3.34 5.62
C ALA A 85 -8.43 4.43 6.52
N ILE A 86 -8.62 4.31 7.84
CA ILE A 86 -8.09 5.27 8.83
C ILE A 86 -6.56 5.17 8.90
N GLY A 87 -5.98 3.98 8.72
CA GLY A 87 -4.53 3.76 8.75
C GLY A 87 -3.80 4.56 7.65
N GLU A 88 -4.34 4.59 6.44
CA GLU A 88 -3.82 5.47 5.39
C GLU A 88 -4.05 6.96 5.72
N PHE A 89 -5.23 7.32 6.21
CA PHE A 89 -5.56 8.71 6.51
C PHE A 89 -4.65 9.31 7.60
N VAL A 90 -4.41 8.54 8.66
CA VAL A 90 -3.50 8.92 9.76
C VAL A 90 -2.05 8.95 9.27
N SER A 91 -1.64 8.06 8.37
CA SER A 91 -0.29 8.09 7.76
C SER A 91 -0.04 9.42 7.05
N VAL A 92 -0.99 9.89 6.24
CA VAL A 92 -0.86 11.18 5.52
C VAL A 92 -0.87 12.37 6.48
N VAL A 93 -1.72 12.32 7.52
CA VAL A 93 -1.85 13.41 8.51
C VAL A 93 -0.61 13.52 9.41
N VAL A 94 -0.06 12.39 9.86
CA VAL A 94 1.13 12.34 10.72
C VAL A 94 2.36 12.78 9.94
N LEU A 95 2.53 12.32 8.70
CA LEU A 95 3.71 12.69 7.91
C LEU A 95 3.74 14.20 7.57
N GLY A 96 2.58 14.79 7.25
CA GLY A 96 2.46 16.23 7.00
C GLY A 96 2.69 17.08 8.26
N GLY A 97 2.18 16.63 9.42
CA GLY A 97 2.33 17.32 10.70
C GLY A 97 3.78 17.36 11.20
N TRP A 98 4.52 16.25 11.09
CA TRP A 98 5.93 16.20 11.47
C TRP A 98 6.81 17.04 10.55
N ALA A 99 6.52 17.06 9.25
CA ALA A 99 7.23 17.95 8.31
C ALA A 99 7.00 19.42 8.65
N ALA A 100 5.76 19.83 8.93
CA ALA A 100 5.44 21.21 9.31
C ALA A 100 6.08 21.64 10.63
N MET A 101 6.07 20.78 11.67
CA MET A 101 6.77 21.06 12.93
C MET A 101 8.29 21.09 12.76
N GLY A 102 8.87 20.20 11.95
CA GLY A 102 10.30 20.18 11.66
C GLY A 102 10.77 21.44 10.93
N ILE A 103 10.01 21.92 9.93
CA ILE A 103 10.32 23.15 9.20
C ILE A 103 10.19 24.37 10.12
N THR A 104 9.11 24.44 10.92
CA THR A 104 8.89 25.56 11.84
C THR A 104 9.93 25.58 12.96
N PHE A 105 10.24 24.43 13.55
CA PHE A 105 11.24 24.31 14.61
C PHE A 105 12.66 24.55 14.09
N GLY A 106 13.00 24.03 12.90
CA GLY A 106 14.27 24.30 12.23
C GLY A 106 14.46 25.78 11.92
N LEU A 107 13.42 26.46 11.42
CA LEU A 107 13.45 27.90 11.15
C LEU A 107 13.56 28.72 12.44
N MET A 108 12.81 28.34 13.49
CA MET A 108 12.87 29.00 14.80
C MET A 108 14.23 28.80 15.48
N ARG A 109 14.90 27.65 15.25
CA ARG A 109 16.25 27.40 15.74
C ARG A 109 17.32 28.16 14.96
N LEU A 110 17.14 28.36 13.66
CA LEU A 110 18.00 29.22 12.84
C LEU A 110 17.91 30.68 13.29
N PHE A 111 16.69 31.19 13.54
CA PHE A 111 16.48 32.54 14.07
C PHE A 111 17.06 32.72 15.48
N LYS A 112 16.90 31.74 16.37
CA LYS A 112 17.50 31.79 17.71
C LYS A 112 19.03 31.65 17.70
N ALA A 113 19.61 30.99 16.69
CA ALA A 113 21.06 30.90 16.50
C ALA A 113 21.66 32.19 15.89
N SER A 114 20.88 32.99 15.19
CA SER A 114 21.32 34.26 14.59
C SER A 114 21.35 35.47 15.54
N GLY A 115 21.06 35.29 16.84
CA GLY A 115 21.46 36.25 17.88
C GLY A 115 21.03 37.69 17.63
N ILE A 116 19.71 37.92 17.59
CA ILE A 116 19.12 39.17 18.07
C ILE A 116 18.45 38.84 19.42
#